data_AF-A0A1S3BU07-F1
#
_entry.id   AF-A0A1S3BU07-F1
#
_cell.length_a   1.000
_cell.length_b   1.000
_cell.length_c   1.000
_cell.angle_alpha   90.00
_cell.angle_beta   90.00
_cell.angle_gamma   90.00
#
_symmetry.space_group_name_H-M   'P 1'
#
loop_
_entity.id
_entity.type
_entity.pdbx_description
1 polymer ?
#
loop_
_entity_poly.entity_id
_entity_poly.type
_entity_poly.pdbx_seq_one_letter_code
_entity_poly.pdbx_strand_id
1 'polypeptide(L)'
;MHQRNWHKSQGRESVNSEGGITVWNVFDNVKTTTKTPEALMAEINAAISNLEYDRTAAYLESPISPEDEEPSANSRSQYDVRIADGAYKAGCKALTIGKLDEALHSLNVSLSKCPPEKSSAVAKIQSLISLTSQQIQIRSSNCQEISED
;
A
#
# COMPACT_ATOMS: atom_id res chain seq x y z
N MET A 1 -60.19 4.71 -57.85
CA MET A 1 -60.89 3.49 -57.36
C MET A 1 -60.06 2.26 -57.74
N HIS A 2 -60.06 1.25 -56.87
CA HIS A 2 -59.46 -0.09 -56.97
C HIS A 2 -58.22 -0.38 -56.09
N GLN A 3 -58.59 -0.89 -54.93
CA GLN A 3 -57.90 -1.76 -53.96
C GLN A 3 -56.78 -2.63 -54.53
N ARG A 4 -55.70 -2.81 -53.75
CA ARG A 4 -55.11 -4.14 -53.47
C ARG A 4 -54.60 -4.18 -52.04
N ASN A 5 -55.29 -4.98 -51.24
CA ASN A 5 -54.93 -5.39 -49.90
C ASN A 5 -54.04 -6.64 -50.05
N TRP A 6 -52.85 -6.65 -49.46
CA TRP A 6 -52.01 -7.85 -49.38
C TRP A 6 -51.73 -8.17 -47.92
N HIS A 7 -52.27 -9.31 -47.52
CA HIS A 7 -52.16 -9.91 -46.19
C HIS A 7 -50.72 -10.30 -45.83
N LYS A 8 -50.45 -10.20 -44.52
CA LYS A 8 -49.81 -11.24 -43.68
C LYS A 8 -48.28 -11.39 -43.76
N SER A 9 -47.60 -10.93 -42.71
CA SER A 9 -47.03 -11.81 -41.66
C SER A 9 -46.21 -10.97 -40.67
N GLN A 10 -46.61 -10.98 -39.39
CA GLN A 10 -45.73 -10.56 -38.31
C GLN A 10 -44.70 -11.67 -38.06
N GLY A 11 -43.49 -11.47 -38.54
CA GLY A 11 -42.28 -12.11 -38.02
C GLY A 11 -41.39 -11.00 -37.50
N ARG A 12 -41.47 -10.71 -36.20
CA ARG A 12 -40.51 -9.81 -35.56
C ARG A 12 -39.18 -10.54 -35.46
N GLU A 13 -38.32 -10.20 -36.40
CA GLU A 13 -36.88 -10.31 -36.35
C GLU A 13 -36.39 -9.64 -35.06
N SER A 14 -35.63 -10.37 -34.25
CA SER A 14 -34.79 -9.79 -33.22
C SER A 14 -33.54 -10.65 -33.16
N VAL A 15 -32.60 -10.32 -34.05
CA VAL A 15 -31.17 -10.52 -33.82
C VAL A 15 -30.85 -9.79 -32.51
N ASN A 16 -30.34 -10.52 -31.52
CA ASN A 16 -29.55 -9.93 -30.46
C ASN A 16 -28.35 -10.82 -30.18
N SER A 17 -27.20 -10.16 -30.19
CA SER A 17 -25.86 -10.66 -30.00
C SER A 17 -25.69 -11.54 -28.77
N GLU A 18 -24.69 -12.42 -28.90
CA GLU A 18 -23.85 -12.98 -27.84
C GLU A 18 -23.79 -12.12 -26.57
N GLY A 19 -24.23 -12.71 -25.46
CA GLY A 19 -24.33 -12.04 -24.17
C GLY A 19 -25.14 -12.88 -23.21
N GLY A 20 -24.75 -14.15 -23.04
CA GLY A 20 -25.30 -14.98 -21.97
C GLY A 20 -25.10 -14.25 -20.66
N ILE A 21 -26.18 -13.75 -20.07
CA ILE A 21 -26.16 -13.16 -18.74
C ILE A 21 -25.73 -14.28 -17.80
N THR A 22 -24.46 -14.28 -17.39
CA THR A 22 -24.02 -15.07 -16.24
C THR A 22 -24.78 -14.50 -15.04
N VAL A 23 -25.88 -15.15 -14.69
CA VAL A 23 -26.64 -14.86 -13.48
C VAL A 23 -25.72 -15.21 -12.32
N TRP A 24 -25.10 -14.20 -11.72
CA TRP A 24 -24.36 -14.34 -10.48
C TRP A 24 -25.39 -14.48 -9.36
N ASN A 25 -25.64 -15.72 -8.93
CA ASN A 25 -26.40 -15.94 -7.72
C ASN A 25 -25.45 -15.91 -6.51
N VAL A 26 -25.72 -15.01 -5.56
CA VAL A 26 -24.95 -14.86 -4.31
C VAL A 26 -24.87 -16.16 -3.51
N PHE A 27 -25.85 -17.05 -3.70
CA PHE A 27 -25.97 -18.29 -2.95
C PHE A 27 -25.34 -19.50 -3.64
N ASP A 28 -24.81 -19.38 -4.85
CA ASP A 28 -24.23 -20.53 -5.59
C ASP A 28 -23.03 -21.17 -4.87
N ASN A 29 -22.40 -20.43 -3.97
CA ASN A 29 -21.21 -20.86 -3.23
C ASN A 29 -21.53 -21.30 -1.80
N VAL A 30 -22.79 -21.26 -1.38
CA VAL A 30 -23.20 -21.58 -0.01
C VAL A 30 -23.28 -23.10 0.13
N LYS A 31 -22.13 -23.73 0.39
CA LYS A 31 -22.08 -25.11 0.89
C LYS A 31 -22.55 -25.09 2.34
N THR A 32 -23.65 -25.77 2.63
CA THR A 32 -24.07 -26.03 4.01
C THR A 32 -23.01 -26.88 4.70
N THR A 33 -22.36 -26.35 5.73
CA THR A 33 -21.38 -27.08 6.53
C THR A 33 -22.11 -28.15 7.36
N THR A 34 -21.77 -29.41 7.13
CA THR A 34 -22.31 -30.56 7.89
C THR A 34 -21.65 -30.73 9.27
N LYS A 35 -20.67 -29.89 9.59
CA LYS A 35 -19.91 -29.92 10.85
C LYS A 35 -20.69 -29.20 11.95
N THR A 36 -20.71 -29.78 13.15
CA THR A 36 -21.17 -29.06 14.34
C THR A 36 -20.25 -27.86 14.59
N PRO A 37 -20.75 -26.78 15.19
CA PRO A 37 -19.94 -25.58 15.46
C PRO A 37 -18.70 -25.90 16.29
N GLU A 38 -18.78 -26.87 17.20
CA GLU A 38 -17.65 -27.33 18.01
C GLU A 38 -16.58 -28.04 17.17
N ALA A 39 -16.98 -28.91 16.24
CA ALA A 39 -16.05 -29.61 15.36
C ALA A 39 -15.34 -28.65 14.39
N LEU A 40 -16.09 -27.66 13.88
CA LEU A 40 -15.53 -26.62 13.02
C LEU A 40 -14.49 -25.78 13.78
N MET A 41 -14.79 -25.36 15.00
CA MET A 41 -13.86 -24.58 15.81
C MET A 41 -12.60 -25.38 16.17
N ALA A 42 -12.75 -26.67 16.50
CA ALA A 42 -11.60 -27.55 16.77
C ALA A 42 -10.68 -27.70 15.55
N GLU A 43 -11.26 -27.82 14.35
CA GLU A 43 -10.49 -27.89 13.10
C GLU A 43 -9.77 -26.57 12.78
N ILE A 44 -10.43 -25.43 13.01
CA ILE A 44 -9.79 -24.12 12.85
C ILE A 44 -8.59 -23.99 13.81
N ASN A 45 -8.78 -24.33 15.09
CA ASN A 45 -7.70 -24.28 16.08
C ASN A 45 -6.55 -25.22 15.70
N ALA A 46 -6.86 -26.45 15.27
CA ALA A 46 -5.85 -27.41 14.81
C ALA A 46 -5.08 -26.90 13.58
N ALA A 47 -5.78 -26.30 12.61
CA ALA A 47 -5.14 -25.73 11.42
C ALA A 47 -4.22 -24.56 11.75
N ILE A 48 -4.62 -23.69 12.68
CA ILE A 48 -3.77 -22.59 13.17
C ILE A 48 -2.53 -23.14 13.88
N SER A 49 -2.71 -24.08 14.81
CA SER A 49 -1.60 -24.69 15.55
C SER A 49 -0.61 -25.41 14.62
N ASN A 50 -1.09 -26.13 13.60
CA ASN A 50 -0.22 -26.80 12.62
C ASN A 50 0.58 -25.78 11.79
N LEU A 51 -0.04 -24.69 11.34
CA LEU A 51 0.66 -23.66 10.58
C LEU A 51 1.77 -22.99 11.40
N GLU A 52 1.50 -22.72 12.68
CA GLU A 52 2.49 -22.15 13.61
C GLU A 52 3.60 -23.14 13.92
N TYR A 53 3.26 -24.42 14.09
CA TYR A 53 4.23 -25.50 14.26
C TYR A 53 5.13 -25.65 13.03
N ASP A 54 4.57 -25.72 11.82
CA ASP A 54 5.35 -25.85 10.58
C ASP A 54 6.30 -24.66 10.39
N ARG A 55 5.83 -23.45 10.69
CA ARG A 55 6.66 -22.25 10.63
C ARG A 55 7.82 -22.32 11.63
N THR A 56 7.58 -22.75 12.87
CA THR A 56 8.63 -22.88 13.89
C THR A 56 9.59 -24.03 13.60
N ALA A 57 9.09 -25.17 13.13
CA ALA A 57 9.89 -26.30 12.69
C ALA A 57 10.82 -25.92 11.53
N ALA A 58 10.34 -25.16 10.53
CA ALA A 58 11.18 -24.67 9.45
C ALA A 58 12.32 -23.74 9.92
N TYR A 59 12.12 -22.98 11.00
CA TYR A 59 13.20 -22.17 11.59
C TYR A 59 14.24 -23.01 12.35
N LEU A 60 13.84 -24.16 12.91
CA LEU A 60 14.73 -25.06 13.66
C LEU A 60 15.46 -26.06 12.77
N GLU A 61 14.83 -26.53 11.70
CA GLU A 61 15.38 -27.49 10.74
C GLU A 61 16.32 -26.82 9.73
N SER A 62 16.37 -25.48 9.67
CA SER A 62 17.34 -24.76 8.87
C SER A 62 18.75 -24.96 9.45
N PRO A 63 19.64 -25.75 8.82
CA PRO A 63 20.99 -25.91 9.32
C PRO A 63 21.70 -24.56 9.19
N ILE A 64 22.29 -24.09 10.28
CA ILE A 64 23.24 -22.98 10.23
C ILE A 64 24.45 -23.49 9.44
N SER A 65 24.49 -23.21 8.14
CA SER A 65 25.66 -23.46 7.27
C SER A 65 26.54 -22.20 7.28
N PRO A 66 27.80 -22.28 7.71
CA PRO A 66 28.79 -21.23 7.49
C PRO A 66 29.40 -21.37 6.08
N GLU A 67 29.84 -20.23 5.51
CA GLU A 67 30.67 -20.07 4.27
C GLU A 67 29.89 -20.20 2.94
N ASP A 68 29.99 -19.35 1.92
CA ASP A 68 30.63 -18.03 1.68
C ASP A 68 29.98 -17.43 0.40
N GLU A 69 30.17 -16.12 0.18
CA GLU A 69 29.72 -15.22 -0.92
C GLU A 69 28.61 -14.18 -0.55
N GLU A 70 29.00 -13.22 0.29
CA GLU A 70 28.98 -11.74 0.06
C GLU A 70 27.65 -10.96 -0.17
N PRO A 71 27.56 -9.69 0.26
CA PRO A 71 26.92 -9.35 1.53
C PRO A 71 25.52 -8.74 1.32
N SER A 72 24.62 -9.00 2.26
CA SER A 72 24.01 -7.90 3.03
C SER A 72 23.09 -8.46 4.13
N ALA A 73 23.71 -9.00 5.16
CA ALA A 73 23.11 -9.08 6.48
C ALA A 73 22.97 -7.68 7.16
N ASN A 74 23.14 -6.58 6.40
CA ASN A 74 23.04 -5.20 6.89
C ASN A 74 21.75 -4.46 6.46
N SER A 75 20.87 -5.07 5.67
CA SER A 75 19.67 -4.39 5.16
C SER A 75 18.57 -4.22 6.22
N ARG A 76 18.57 -5.04 7.28
CA ARG A 76 17.61 -4.93 8.39
C ARG A 76 17.99 -3.87 9.43
N SER A 77 19.21 -3.34 9.40
CA SER A 77 19.67 -2.26 10.30
C SER A 77 19.61 -0.87 9.66
N GLN A 78 19.45 -0.79 8.33
CA GLN A 78 19.48 0.48 7.61
C GLN A 78 18.15 1.24 7.70
N TYR A 79 17.03 0.52 7.63
CA TYR A 79 15.66 1.07 7.69
C TYR A 79 15.01 0.77 9.04
N ASP A 80 14.75 1.81 9.82
CA ASP A 80 14.04 1.71 11.10
C ASP A 80 12.81 2.61 11.03
N VAL A 81 11.63 1.98 10.96
CA VAL A 81 10.34 2.67 10.86
C VAL A 81 10.10 3.60 12.05
N ARG A 82 10.59 3.25 13.25
CA ARG A 82 10.43 4.10 14.45
C ARG A 82 11.32 5.32 14.38
N ILE A 83 12.57 5.15 13.93
CA ILE A 83 13.48 6.29 13.73
C ILE A 83 12.95 7.20 12.62
N ALA A 84 12.45 6.61 11.52
CA ALA A 84 11.85 7.36 10.42
C ALA A 84 10.63 8.18 10.87
N ASP A 85 9.69 7.57 11.62
CA ASP A 85 8.51 8.25 12.18
C ASP A 85 8.88 9.31 13.21
N GLY A 86 9.84 9.02 14.09
CA GLY A 86 10.35 9.98 15.07
C GLY A 86 10.96 11.21 14.40
N ALA A 87 11.81 11.01 13.39
CA ALA A 87 12.42 12.09 12.61
C ALA A 87 11.38 12.88 11.80
N TYR A 88 10.36 12.21 11.23
CA TYR A 88 9.26 12.87 10.55
C TYR A 88 8.48 13.80 11.49
N LYS A 89 8.09 13.30 12.68
CA LYS A 89 7.39 14.09 13.70
C LYS A 89 8.23 15.27 14.19
N ALA A 90 9.54 15.08 14.39
CA ALA A 90 10.47 16.15 14.74
C ALA A 90 10.51 17.21 13.63
N GLY A 91 10.59 16.81 12.36
CA GLY A 91 10.52 17.70 11.21
C GLY A 91 9.22 18.50 11.17
N CYS A 92 8.07 17.86 11.35
CA CYS A 92 6.78 18.56 11.42
C CYS A 92 6.73 19.59 12.56
N LYS A 93 7.26 19.26 13.74
CA LYS A 93 7.35 20.23 14.85
C LYS A 93 8.24 21.41 14.49
N ALA A 94 9.42 21.17 13.91
CA ALA A 94 10.32 22.23 13.47
C ALA A 94 9.66 23.15 12.42
N LEU A 95 8.85 22.60 11.51
CA LEU A 95 8.04 23.40 10.57
C LEU A 95 7.04 24.31 11.30
N THR A 96 6.33 23.79 12.31
CA THR A 96 5.39 24.62 13.09
C THR A 96 6.07 25.73 13.89
N ILE A 97 7.33 25.53 14.28
CA ILE A 97 8.14 26.51 15.01
C ILE A 97 8.82 27.50 14.03
N GLY A 98 8.82 27.22 12.71
CA GLY A 98 9.45 28.05 11.68
C GLY A 98 10.97 27.83 11.53
N LYS A 99 11.49 26.73 12.09
CA LYS A 99 12.90 26.35 11.99
C LYS A 99 13.14 25.48 10.76
N LEU A 100 13.30 26.12 9.60
CA LEU A 100 13.35 25.43 8.32
C LEU A 100 14.58 24.52 8.17
N ASP A 101 15.75 24.92 8.68
CA ASP A 101 16.97 24.10 8.59
C ASP A 101 16.88 22.82 9.43
N GLU A 102 16.40 22.93 10.68
CA GLU A 102 16.15 21.78 11.56
C GLU A 102 15.09 20.83 10.97
N ALA A 103 14.06 21.39 10.34
CA ALA A 103 13.03 20.62 9.64
C ALA A 103 13.63 19.85 8.46
N LEU A 104 14.40 20.52 7.60
CA LEU A 104 15.03 19.92 6.42
C LEU A 104 15.98 18.80 6.82
N HIS A 105 16.80 19.00 7.86
CA HIS A 105 17.67 17.96 8.39
C HIS A 105 16.87 16.73 8.88
N SER A 106 15.85 16.96 9.71
CA SER A 106 15.01 15.88 10.28
C SER A 106 14.26 15.10 9.19
N LEU A 107 13.77 15.77 8.15
CA LEU A 107 13.09 15.13 7.02
C LEU A 107 14.05 14.28 6.18
N ASN A 108 15.30 14.72 5.97
CA ASN A 108 16.31 13.91 5.29
C ASN A 108 16.72 12.68 6.11
N VAL A 109 16.83 12.80 7.43
CA VAL A 109 17.02 11.65 8.32
C VAL A 109 15.85 10.67 8.18
N SER A 110 14.61 11.17 8.21
CA SER A 110 13.41 10.34 8.00
C SER A 110 13.45 9.60 6.65
N LEU A 111 13.80 10.29 5.56
CA LEU A 111 13.93 9.70 4.22
C LEU A 111 14.98 8.59 4.18
N SER A 112 16.15 8.79 4.80
CA SER A 112 17.24 7.80 4.84
C SER A 112 16.87 6.52 5.60
N LYS A 113 15.89 6.61 6.51
CA LYS A 113 15.42 5.49 7.35
C LYS A 113 14.10 4.90 6.88
N CYS A 114 13.43 5.54 5.91
CA CYS A 114 12.16 5.07 5.37
C CYS A 114 12.41 3.96 4.35
N PRO A 115 11.77 2.78 4.49
CA PRO A 115 11.96 1.70 3.52
C PRO A 115 11.37 2.08 2.15
N PRO A 116 12.08 1.79 1.04
CA PRO A 116 11.70 2.25 -0.31
C PRO A 116 10.38 1.66 -0.81
N GLU A 117 9.96 0.52 -0.27
CA GLU A 117 8.66 -0.11 -0.53
C GLU A 117 7.45 0.75 -0.09
N LYS A 118 7.65 1.72 0.82
CA LYS A 118 6.61 2.63 1.30
C LYS A 118 6.57 3.89 0.44
N SER A 119 6.32 3.71 -0.86
CA SER A 119 6.34 4.78 -1.88
C SER A 119 5.52 6.01 -1.51
N SER A 120 4.33 5.84 -0.93
CA SER A 120 3.51 6.97 -0.47
C SER A 120 4.17 7.79 0.64
N ALA A 121 4.85 7.13 1.58
CA ALA A 121 5.56 7.83 2.66
C ALA A 121 6.79 8.57 2.11
N VAL A 122 7.57 7.91 1.26
CA VAL A 122 8.73 8.50 0.57
C VAL A 122 8.32 9.75 -0.22
N ALA A 123 7.26 9.64 -1.04
CA ALA A 123 6.77 10.76 -1.84
C ALA A 123 6.31 11.94 -0.97
N LYS A 124 5.64 11.69 0.16
CA LYS A 124 5.24 12.74 1.11
C LYS A 124 6.45 13.44 1.73
N ILE A 125 7.45 12.67 2.17
CA ILE A 125 8.67 13.24 2.77
C ILE A 125 9.43 14.07 1.74
N GLN A 126 9.58 13.58 0.51
CA GLN A 126 10.21 14.31 -0.60
C GLN A 126 9.46 15.60 -0.93
N SER A 127 8.12 15.55 -0.99
CA SER A 127 7.30 16.74 -1.21
C SER A 127 7.52 17.80 -0.13
N LEU A 128 7.64 17.40 1.14
CA LEU A 128 7.94 18.32 2.23
C LEU A 128 9.36 18.88 2.12
N ILE A 129 10.36 18.06 1.80
CA ILE A 129 11.75 18.53 1.58
C ILE A 129 11.80 19.58 0.47
N SER A 130 11.13 19.34 -0.67
CA SER A 130 11.07 20.30 -1.77
C SER A 130 10.40 21.62 -1.36
N LEU A 131 9.32 21.55 -0.59
CA LEU A 131 8.63 22.74 -0.08
C LEU A 131 9.52 23.53 0.89
N THR A 132 10.14 22.86 1.87
CA THR A 132 11.02 23.49 2.86
C THR A 132 12.25 24.11 2.19
N SER A 133 12.84 23.43 1.20
CA SER A 133 13.98 23.95 0.45
C SER A 133 13.62 25.23 -0.31
N GLN A 134 12.45 25.27 -0.94
CA GLN A 134 11.94 26.50 -1.59
C GLN A 134 11.73 27.62 -0.58
N GLN A 135 11.16 27.34 0.59
CA GLN A 135 10.99 28.35 1.64
C GLN A 135 12.33 28.92 2.13
N ILE A 136 13.35 28.08 2.27
CA ILE A 136 14.70 28.53 2.63
C ILE A 136 15.26 29.47 1.56
N GLN A 137 15.14 29.12 0.28
CA GLN A 137 15.60 29.94 -0.84
C GLN A 137 14.88 31.29 -0.95
N ILE A 138 13.56 31.29 -0.74
CA ILE A 138 12.76 32.53 -0.74
C ILE A 138 13.20 33.41 0.43
N ARG A 139 13.38 32.83 1.63
CA ARG A 139 13.83 33.56 2.81
C ARG A 139 15.24 34.13 2.64
N SER A 140 16.16 33.38 2.02
CA SER A 140 17.52 33.86 1.79
C SER A 140 17.54 35.03 0.79
N SER A 141 16.68 35.00 -0.22
CA SER A 141 16.58 36.07 -1.23
C SER A 141 15.96 37.35 -0.64
N ASN A 142 14.95 37.24 0.23
CA ASN A 142 14.30 38.39 0.88
C ASN A 142 15.18 39.10 1.93
N CYS A 143 16.22 38.47 2.46
CA CYS A 143 17.13 39.10 3.44
C CYS A 143 18.19 40.03 2.81
N GLN A 144 18.26 40.14 1.47
CA GLN A 144 19.23 41.00 0.77
C GLN A 144 18.69 42.42 0.48
N GLU A 145 17.41 42.72 0.70
CA GLU A 145 16.79 44.02 0.33
C GLU A 145 16.69 45.07 1.45
N ILE A 146 17.34 44.89 2.61
CA ILE A 146 17.20 45.83 3.75
C ILE A 146 18.54 46.38 4.27
N SER A 147 19.47 46.65 3.36
CA SER A 147 20.70 47.39 3.69
C SER A 147 21.05 48.35 2.56
N GLU A 148 20.23 49.37 2.37
CA GLU A 148 20.65 50.64 1.77
C GLU A 148 19.91 51.78 2.50
N ASP A 149 20.73 52.73 2.98
CA ASP A 149 20.48 54.01 3.66
C ASP A 149 20.10 54.05 5.17
#